data_AF-A0A0C3B2L9-F1
#
_entry.id   AF-A0A0C3B2L9-F1
#
_cell.length_a   1.000
_cell.length_b   1.000
_cell.length_c   1.000
_cell.angle_alpha   90.00
_cell.angle_beta   90.00
_cell.angle_gamma   90.00
#
_symmetry.space_group_name_H-M   'P 1'
#
loop_
_entity.id
_entity.type
_entity.pdbx_description
1 polymer ?
#
loop_
_entity_poly.entity_id
_entity_poly.type
_entity_poly.pdbx_seq_one_letter_code
_entity_poly.pdbx_strand_id
1 'polypeptide(L)'
;PLQFLQQPAQQEAPPEGASHGYICLSVMDGKSLKHRKCTLVDCQGPLVNYKNGRFCDLHLDMRDIYENTHENSNQHTNNSSPSLNVQLPALQDTPGYKVVHTFCAGTTYCIQTVQWACKTPISWRKCYKWESSPQVLAILDTIWANHPESKPSFIAYDDACDLLRHIVTQDPNSSWLQNTKFIVDAWHYIGHQATDILCRLWCNPARTNRSQPDLILTEVDEERNSHTTRAFNTETAEQLNAWLEGFEAHLSQMTDVNFDFFIHVLFLLFTELTENRISKKG
;
A
#
# COMPACT_ATOMS: atom_id res chain seq x y z
N PRO A 1 25.17 -6.33 -12.86
CA PRO A 1 24.53 -6.41 -14.20
C PRO A 1 24.16 -7.82 -14.70
N LEU A 2 24.75 -8.91 -14.16
CA LEU A 2 24.51 -10.30 -14.60
C LEU A 2 23.58 -11.14 -13.70
N GLN A 3 23.12 -10.62 -12.56
CA GLN A 3 22.24 -11.37 -11.63
C GLN A 3 20.75 -11.39 -12.03
N PHE A 4 20.32 -10.59 -13.03
CA PHE A 4 18.93 -10.56 -13.50
C PHE A 4 18.49 -11.76 -14.35
N LEU A 5 19.39 -12.72 -14.62
CA LEU A 5 19.12 -13.86 -15.51
C LEU A 5 18.80 -15.16 -14.78
N GLN A 6 19.11 -15.27 -13.48
CA GLN A 6 18.76 -16.45 -12.71
C GLN A 6 17.52 -16.16 -11.87
N GLN A 7 16.36 -16.57 -12.39
CA GLN A 7 15.14 -16.63 -11.59
C GLN A 7 15.41 -17.48 -10.34
N PRO A 8 14.85 -17.12 -9.16
CA PRO A 8 14.88 -17.98 -7.99
C PRO A 8 14.33 -19.33 -8.38
N ALA A 9 14.94 -20.38 -7.84
CA ALA A 9 14.62 -21.76 -8.17
C ALA A 9 13.11 -21.93 -8.27
N GLN A 10 12.66 -22.49 -9.39
CA GLN A 10 11.27 -22.88 -9.52
C GLN A 10 10.99 -23.86 -8.38
N GLN A 11 10.03 -23.52 -7.52
CA GLN A 11 9.59 -24.47 -6.51
C GLN A 11 8.99 -25.65 -7.28
N GLU A 12 9.50 -26.85 -7.00
CA GLU A 12 9.02 -28.05 -7.67
C GLU A 12 7.61 -28.36 -7.16
N ALA A 13 6.71 -28.63 -8.11
CA ALA A 13 5.36 -29.05 -7.76
C ALA A 13 5.44 -30.32 -6.90
N PRO A 14 4.75 -30.37 -5.74
CA PRO A 14 4.78 -31.56 -4.89
C PRO A 14 4.20 -32.78 -5.63
N PRO A 15 4.65 -34.00 -5.31
CA PRO A 15 4.15 -35.23 -5.94
C PRO A 15 2.63 -35.41 -5.75
N GLU A 16 1.97 -36.04 -6.74
CA GLU A 16 0.54 -36.40 -6.65
C GLU A 16 0.26 -37.22 -5.39
N GLY A 17 -0.68 -36.76 -4.56
CA GLY A 17 -1.09 -37.43 -3.31
C GLY A 17 -0.47 -36.87 -2.02
N ALA A 18 0.38 -35.83 -2.09
CA ALA A 18 0.83 -35.12 -0.90
C ALA A 18 -0.31 -34.26 -0.31
N SER A 19 -0.59 -34.42 0.98
CA SER A 19 -1.48 -33.51 1.73
C SER A 19 -0.84 -32.11 1.74
N HIS A 20 -1.50 -31.13 1.14
CA HIS A 20 -1.00 -29.77 0.91
C HIS A 20 -0.17 -29.16 2.07
N GLY A 21 0.91 -28.49 1.69
CA GLY A 21 1.68 -27.47 2.41
C GLY A 21 2.79 -27.07 1.44
N TYR A 22 3.01 -25.84 1.03
CA TYR A 22 3.70 -24.80 1.81
C TYR A 22 3.72 -23.47 1.04
N ILE A 23 2.93 -23.32 -0.03
CA ILE A 23 2.93 -22.12 -0.87
C ILE A 23 1.93 -21.12 -0.29
N CYS A 24 2.46 -20.01 0.20
CA CYS A 24 1.68 -18.92 0.77
C CYS A 24 1.82 -17.67 -0.10
N LEU A 25 0.67 -17.07 -0.42
CA LEU A 25 0.59 -15.81 -1.15
C LEU A 25 -0.01 -14.75 -0.24
N SER A 26 0.73 -13.67 -0.02
CA SER A 26 0.19 -12.44 0.55
C SER A 26 -0.15 -11.46 -0.57
N VAL A 27 -1.20 -10.69 -0.38
CA VAL A 27 -1.62 -9.61 -1.24
C VAL A 27 -1.42 -8.31 -0.47
N MET A 28 -1.00 -7.27 -1.18
CA MET A 28 -0.81 -5.93 -0.64
C MET A 28 -1.54 -4.92 -1.49
N ASP A 29 -2.08 -3.90 -0.83
CA ASP A 29 -2.70 -2.77 -1.51
C ASP A 29 -2.83 -1.54 -0.60
N GLY A 30 -2.90 -0.37 -1.22
CA GLY A 30 -3.05 0.92 -0.57
C GLY A 30 -4.51 1.38 -0.49
N LYS A 31 -5.03 1.62 0.73
CA LYS A 31 -6.36 2.24 0.93
C LYS A 31 -6.26 3.65 1.48
N SER A 32 -6.81 4.63 0.76
CA SER A 32 -6.96 5.98 1.31
C SER A 32 -8.09 6.02 2.33
N LEU A 33 -7.76 6.37 3.59
CA LEU A 33 -8.71 6.57 4.68
C LEU A 33 -8.72 8.01 5.20
N LYS A 34 -7.99 8.91 4.51
CA LYS A 34 -7.92 10.35 4.76
C LYS A 34 -7.66 10.73 6.23
N HIS A 35 -6.82 9.96 6.92
CA HIS A 35 -6.48 10.25 8.31
C HIS A 35 -5.74 11.59 8.43
N ARG A 36 -6.24 12.48 9.30
CA ARG A 36 -5.75 13.85 9.42
C ARG A 36 -4.41 13.92 10.14
N LYS A 37 -3.52 14.76 9.63
CA LYS A 37 -2.19 15.05 10.16
C LYS A 37 -1.86 16.54 10.02
N CYS A 38 -0.73 16.95 10.57
CA CYS A 38 -0.21 18.29 10.37
C CYS A 38 -0.17 18.69 8.88
N THR A 39 -0.60 19.92 8.59
CA THR A 39 -0.68 20.47 7.23
C THR A 39 0.70 20.70 6.59
N LEU A 40 1.75 20.85 7.41
CA LEU A 40 3.09 21.08 6.87
C LEU A 40 3.59 19.90 6.05
N VAL A 41 4.20 20.25 4.91
CA VAL A 41 4.86 19.30 4.02
C VAL A 41 5.96 18.59 4.80
N ASP A 42 6.01 17.27 4.68
CA ASP A 42 6.94 16.36 5.38
C ASP A 42 6.72 16.20 6.89
N CYS A 43 5.72 16.87 7.48
CA CYS A 43 5.31 16.59 8.85
C CYS A 43 4.35 15.39 8.92
N GLN A 44 4.65 14.45 9.82
CA GLN A 44 3.81 13.28 10.14
C GLN A 44 3.10 13.46 11.49
N GLY A 45 3.30 14.59 12.16
CA GLY A 45 2.84 14.82 13.51
C GLY A 45 1.30 14.81 13.62
N PRO A 46 0.77 14.25 14.73
CA PRO A 46 -0.65 14.22 14.99
C PRO A 46 -1.19 15.62 15.25
N LEU A 47 -2.45 15.88 14.92
CA LEU A 47 -3.07 17.16 15.22
C LEU A 47 -3.29 17.32 16.72
N VAL A 48 -3.14 18.54 17.24
CA VAL A 48 -3.54 18.83 18.63
C VAL A 48 -5.05 18.83 18.78
N ASN A 49 -5.75 19.28 17.73
CA ASN A 49 -7.21 19.31 17.68
C ASN A 49 -7.69 18.69 16.36
N TYR A 50 -8.30 17.51 16.42
CA TYR A 50 -8.77 16.80 15.23
C TYR A 50 -10.11 17.32 14.68
N LYS A 51 -10.85 18.14 15.44
CA LYS A 51 -12.13 18.72 15.01
C LYS A 51 -11.93 19.79 13.94
N ASN A 52 -11.02 20.73 14.19
CA ASN A 52 -10.76 21.88 13.31
C ASN A 52 -9.30 22.36 13.34
N GLY A 53 -8.39 21.61 13.95
CA GLY A 53 -6.97 21.93 13.98
C GLY A 53 -6.27 21.58 12.67
N ARG A 54 -5.09 22.17 12.50
CA ARG A 54 -4.27 22.08 11.28
C ARG A 54 -2.82 21.69 11.54
N PHE A 55 -2.36 21.94 12.76
CA PHE A 55 -0.97 21.77 13.16
C PHE A 55 -0.84 20.76 14.29
N CYS A 56 0.32 20.11 14.34
CA CYS A 56 0.75 19.36 15.51
C CYS A 56 1.33 20.30 16.57
N ASP A 57 1.65 19.75 17.74
CA ASP A 57 2.15 20.52 18.89
C ASP A 57 3.39 21.36 18.56
N LEU A 58 4.34 20.77 17.82
CA LEU A 58 5.59 21.43 17.38
C LEU A 58 5.37 22.57 16.36
N HIS A 59 4.20 22.63 15.74
CA HIS A 59 3.88 23.60 14.69
C HIS A 59 2.66 24.45 15.05
N LEU A 60 2.20 24.41 16.31
CA LEU A 60 1.05 25.20 16.77
C LEU A 60 1.28 26.69 16.56
N ASP A 61 2.49 27.17 16.81
CA ASP A 61 2.87 28.59 16.70
C ASP A 61 2.73 29.12 15.27
N MET A 62 2.68 28.24 14.27
CA MET A 62 2.42 28.66 12.90
C MET A 62 0.98 29.15 12.70
N ARG A 63 0.03 28.79 13.58
CA ARG A 63 -1.35 29.27 13.53
C ARG A 63 -1.41 30.80 13.50
N ASP A 64 -0.69 31.44 14.41
CA ASP A 64 -0.74 32.89 14.62
C ASP A 64 -0.08 33.65 13.47
N ILE A 65 0.91 33.03 12.81
CA ILE A 65 1.60 33.62 11.67
C ILE A 65 0.64 33.74 10.47
N TYR A 66 -0.15 32.70 10.20
CA TYR A 66 -1.11 32.70 9.08
C TYR A 66 -2.35 33.56 9.36
N GLU A 67 -2.77 33.69 10.62
CA GLU A 67 -3.90 34.55 11.00
C GLU A 67 -3.52 36.05 10.88
N ASN A 68 -2.29 36.43 11.26
CA ASN A 68 -1.80 37.82 11.15
C ASN A 68 -1.51 38.30 9.71
N THR A 69 -1.24 37.40 8.77
CA THR A 69 -1.13 37.79 7.35
C THR A 69 -2.45 38.21 6.71
N HIS A 70 -3.59 37.83 7.31
CA HIS A 70 -4.91 38.18 6.78
C HIS A 70 -5.46 39.51 7.31
N GLU A 71 -4.97 40.04 8.44
CA GLU A 71 -5.43 41.34 8.96
C GLU A 71 -4.83 42.54 8.22
N ASN A 72 -3.73 42.37 7.49
CA ASN A 72 -3.07 43.45 6.75
C ASN A 72 -3.45 43.55 5.27
N SER A 73 -4.39 42.74 4.77
CA SER A 73 -4.82 42.77 3.36
C SER A 73 -6.22 43.38 3.15
N ASN A 74 -6.63 44.32 3.99
CA ASN A 74 -7.78 45.20 3.72
C ASN A 74 -7.29 46.59 3.31
N GLN A 75 -6.66 46.69 2.14
CA GLN A 75 -6.59 47.94 1.39
C GLN A 75 -7.12 47.70 -0.02
N HIS A 76 -8.15 48.48 -0.36
CA HIS A 76 -8.78 48.61 -1.67
C HIS A 76 -7.81 48.44 -2.85
N THR A 77 -8.22 47.68 -3.88
CA THR A 77 -8.20 48.12 -5.29
C THR A 77 -8.98 47.15 -6.21
N ASN A 78 -9.42 47.70 -7.34
CA ASN A 78 -10.46 47.23 -8.24
C ASN A 78 -10.09 46.06 -9.16
N ASN A 79 -11.13 45.37 -9.64
CA ASN A 79 -11.30 44.67 -10.94
C ASN A 79 -10.03 44.29 -11.73
N SER A 80 -9.71 42.99 -11.72
CA SER A 80 -9.39 42.16 -12.89
C SER A 80 -8.88 40.81 -12.38
N SER A 81 -9.51 39.72 -12.80
CA SER A 81 -9.12 38.36 -12.41
C SER A 81 -7.70 38.05 -12.87
N PRO A 82 -6.72 37.80 -11.97
CA PRO A 82 -5.41 37.31 -12.37
C PRO A 82 -5.32 35.80 -12.11
N SER A 83 -4.66 35.08 -13.01
CA SER A 83 -4.09 33.77 -12.73
C SER A 83 -3.10 33.94 -11.57
N LEU A 84 -3.45 33.40 -10.40
CA LEU A 84 -2.66 33.45 -9.18
C LEU A 84 -1.44 32.53 -9.30
N ASN A 85 -0.41 33.00 -10.00
CA ASN A 85 0.96 32.48 -9.82
C ASN A 85 1.50 33.08 -8.51
N VAL A 86 0.95 32.62 -7.38
CA VAL A 86 1.38 33.09 -6.05
C VAL A 86 2.68 32.38 -5.73
N GLN A 87 3.78 33.09 -5.93
CA GLN A 87 5.02 32.75 -5.26
C GLN A 87 4.85 33.13 -3.78
N LEU A 88 4.41 32.17 -2.97
CA LEU A 88 4.23 32.40 -1.54
C LEU A 88 5.59 32.83 -0.94
N PRO A 89 5.60 33.79 -0.01
CA PRO A 89 6.84 34.14 0.69
C PRO A 89 7.34 32.94 1.50
N ALA A 90 8.66 32.84 1.66
CA ALA A 90 9.22 31.88 2.60
C ALA A 90 8.74 32.21 4.02
N LEU A 91 8.31 31.19 4.76
CA LEU A 91 7.84 31.34 6.13
C LEU A 91 8.86 30.72 7.07
N GLN A 92 9.61 31.57 7.77
CA GLN A 92 10.76 31.17 8.59
C GLN A 92 11.74 30.32 7.75
N ASP A 93 11.99 29.07 8.14
CA ASP A 93 12.88 28.12 7.47
C ASP A 93 12.22 27.36 6.31
N THR A 94 10.93 27.60 6.05
CA THR A 94 10.16 26.88 5.03
C THR A 94 10.06 27.72 3.75
N PRO A 95 10.65 27.27 2.63
CA PRO A 95 10.50 27.95 1.35
C PRO A 95 9.03 28.04 0.93
N GLY A 96 8.62 29.17 0.35
CA GLY A 96 7.22 29.43 0.04
C GLY A 96 6.54 28.43 -0.89
N TYR A 97 7.29 27.77 -1.78
CA TYR A 97 6.74 26.68 -2.61
C TYR A 97 6.33 25.43 -1.80
N LYS A 98 6.78 25.31 -0.54
CA LYS A 98 6.35 24.26 0.40
C LYS A 98 5.15 24.68 1.25
N VAL A 99 4.69 25.92 1.13
CA VAL A 99 3.47 26.39 1.80
C VAL A 99 2.27 25.88 0.99
N VAL A 100 1.82 24.67 1.32
CA VAL A 100 0.53 24.14 0.82
C VAL A 100 -0.57 24.98 1.45
N HIS A 101 -1.69 25.19 0.75
CA HIS A 101 -2.86 25.90 1.26
C HIS A 101 -3.21 25.41 2.69
N THR A 102 -2.81 26.18 3.70
CA THR A 102 -2.90 25.84 5.13
C THR A 102 -4.31 26.00 5.68
N PHE A 103 -5.34 26.01 4.83
CA PHE A 103 -6.74 26.12 5.24
C PHE A 103 -7.27 24.81 5.83
N CYS A 104 -6.67 23.67 5.46
CA CYS A 104 -7.07 22.35 5.92
C CYS A 104 -5.90 21.61 6.57
N ALA A 105 -6.21 20.69 7.47
CA ALA A 105 -5.26 19.68 7.90
C ALA A 105 -4.76 18.87 6.68
N GLY A 106 -3.53 18.41 6.75
CA GLY A 106 -3.04 17.42 5.79
C GLY A 106 -3.73 16.07 6.04
N THR A 107 -3.71 15.20 5.04
CA THR A 107 -4.14 13.81 5.19
C THR A 107 -2.99 12.86 4.88
N THR A 108 -3.03 11.66 5.46
CA THR A 108 -2.25 10.53 4.95
C THR A 108 -2.62 10.26 3.49
N TYR A 109 -1.67 9.72 2.72
CA TYR A 109 -1.88 9.35 1.33
C TYR A 109 -2.76 8.09 1.27
N CYS A 110 -2.27 7.01 1.89
CA CYS A 110 -3.00 5.77 2.09
C CYS A 110 -2.52 5.09 3.39
N ILE A 111 -3.23 4.04 3.79
CA ILE A 111 -2.62 2.97 4.57
C ILE A 111 -2.22 1.86 3.60
N GLN A 112 -1.01 1.32 3.76
CA GLN A 112 -0.66 0.05 3.12
C GLN A 112 -1.25 -1.06 3.95
N THR A 113 -1.97 -1.98 3.31
CA THR A 113 -2.48 -3.21 3.94
C THR A 113 -1.75 -4.42 3.37
N VAL A 114 -1.60 -5.44 4.21
CA VAL A 114 -1.03 -6.73 3.84
C VAL A 114 -1.92 -7.82 4.41
N GLN A 115 -2.34 -8.76 3.56
CA GLN A 115 -3.24 -9.85 3.90
C GLN A 115 -2.84 -11.14 3.19
N TRP A 116 -3.20 -12.28 3.75
CA TRP A 116 -3.08 -13.56 3.06
C TRP A 116 -4.16 -13.69 1.97
N ALA A 117 -3.90 -14.48 0.92
CA ALA A 117 -4.89 -14.80 -0.11
C ALA A 117 -6.17 -15.48 0.43
N CYS A 118 -6.09 -16.07 1.63
CA CYS A 118 -7.25 -16.60 2.38
C CYS A 118 -8.11 -15.52 3.06
N LYS A 119 -7.76 -14.24 2.87
CA LYS A 119 -8.40 -13.03 3.41
C LYS A 119 -8.05 -12.64 4.83
N THR A 120 -7.20 -13.39 5.51
CA THR A 120 -6.74 -13.00 6.85
C THR A 120 -5.78 -11.81 6.76
N PRO A 121 -6.09 -10.65 7.34
CA PRO A 121 -5.17 -9.52 7.43
C PRO A 121 -3.93 -9.88 8.26
N ILE A 122 -2.76 -9.37 7.85
CA ILE A 122 -1.48 -9.60 8.53
C ILE A 122 -1.07 -8.32 9.27
N SER A 123 -0.98 -7.22 8.54
CA SER A 123 -0.49 -5.95 9.08
C SER A 123 -0.87 -4.79 8.19
N TRP A 124 -0.63 -3.58 8.69
CA TRP A 124 -0.86 -2.34 7.96
C TRP A 124 0.07 -1.24 8.49
N ARG A 125 0.32 -0.22 7.66
CA ARG A 125 1.14 0.95 8.01
C ARG A 125 0.62 2.20 7.29
N LYS A 126 0.83 3.39 7.86
CA LYS A 126 0.48 4.66 7.20
C LYS A 126 1.55 5.06 6.18
N CYS A 127 1.12 5.37 4.96
CA CYS A 127 1.91 6.06 3.95
C CYS A 127 1.51 7.55 3.98
N TYR A 128 2.41 8.42 4.45
CA TYR A 128 2.04 9.81 4.76
C TYR A 128 1.99 10.72 3.55
N LYS A 129 2.84 10.49 2.54
CA LYS A 129 3.03 11.41 1.41
C LYS A 129 2.86 10.71 0.07
N TRP A 130 3.45 9.53 -0.04
CA TRP A 130 3.43 8.69 -1.23
C TRP A 130 3.45 7.25 -0.77
N GLU A 131 3.00 6.35 -1.62
CA GLU A 131 3.26 4.92 -1.53
C GLU A 131 4.54 4.60 -2.30
N SER A 132 5.68 4.99 -1.75
CA SER A 132 6.97 4.82 -2.44
C SER A 132 7.60 3.45 -2.14
N SER A 133 8.30 2.85 -3.10
CA SER A 133 8.98 1.56 -2.92
C SER A 133 9.86 1.45 -1.65
N PRO A 134 10.64 2.48 -1.23
CA PRO A 134 11.38 2.42 0.03
C PRO A 134 10.49 2.28 1.27
N GLN A 135 9.34 2.96 1.28
CA GLN A 135 8.38 2.84 2.38
C GLN A 135 7.74 1.45 2.38
N VAL A 136 7.30 0.96 1.22
CA VAL A 136 6.71 -0.38 1.10
C VAL A 136 7.70 -1.46 1.52
N LEU A 137 8.98 -1.35 1.14
CA LEU A 137 10.03 -2.27 1.59
C LEU A 137 10.22 -2.21 3.12
N ALA A 138 10.27 -1.01 3.72
CA ALA A 138 10.39 -0.87 5.17
C ALA A 138 9.18 -1.49 5.92
N ILE A 139 7.98 -1.40 5.33
CA ILE A 139 6.76 -2.05 5.86
C ILE A 139 6.95 -3.57 5.84
N LEU A 140 7.35 -4.13 4.70
CA LEU A 140 7.62 -5.57 4.55
C LEU A 140 8.68 -6.06 5.54
N ASP A 141 9.82 -5.38 5.62
CA ASP A 141 10.90 -5.74 6.55
C ASP A 141 10.42 -5.70 7.99
N THR A 142 9.57 -4.75 8.37
CA THR A 142 9.02 -4.65 9.72
C THR A 142 8.06 -5.79 10.06
N ILE A 143 7.20 -6.20 9.12
CA ILE A 143 6.22 -7.27 9.34
C ILE A 143 6.92 -8.60 9.65
N TRP A 144 7.99 -8.90 8.92
CA TRP A 144 8.71 -10.18 9.00
C TRP A 144 10.06 -10.11 9.73
N ALA A 145 10.37 -9.00 10.40
CA ALA A 145 11.66 -8.79 11.07
C ALA A 145 11.99 -9.92 12.08
N ASN A 146 10.99 -10.34 12.85
CA ASN A 146 11.16 -11.33 13.92
C ASN A 146 10.92 -12.78 13.45
N HIS A 147 10.34 -12.97 12.26
CA HIS A 147 9.91 -14.27 11.74
C HIS A 147 10.21 -14.41 10.24
N PRO A 148 11.49 -14.34 9.81
CA PRO A 148 11.88 -14.43 8.41
C PRO A 148 11.48 -15.76 7.74
N GLU A 149 11.33 -16.83 8.52
CA GLU A 149 10.83 -18.13 8.09
C GLU A 149 9.35 -18.11 7.68
N SER A 150 8.59 -17.13 8.16
CA SER A 150 7.17 -16.98 7.84
C SER A 150 6.89 -16.08 6.64
N LYS A 151 7.95 -15.68 5.92
CA LYS A 151 7.82 -14.85 4.71
C LYS A 151 6.96 -15.56 3.65
N PRO A 152 6.14 -14.79 2.92
CA PRO A 152 5.33 -15.34 1.85
C PRO A 152 6.22 -15.87 0.72
N SER A 153 5.81 -16.99 0.12
CA SER A 153 6.42 -17.47 -1.14
C SER A 153 6.11 -16.52 -2.29
N PHE A 154 4.93 -15.89 -2.26
CA PHE A 154 4.49 -14.91 -3.26
C PHE A 154 3.91 -13.65 -2.62
N ILE A 155 4.29 -12.48 -3.14
CA ILE A 155 3.68 -11.20 -2.83
C ILE A 155 3.01 -10.67 -4.09
N ALA A 156 1.69 -10.49 -4.04
CA ALA A 156 0.94 -9.75 -5.04
C ALA A 156 0.84 -8.27 -4.63
N TYR A 157 1.31 -7.38 -5.50
CA TYR A 157 1.32 -5.93 -5.29
C TYR A 157 1.20 -5.23 -6.65
N ASP A 158 0.39 -4.19 -6.79
CA ASP A 158 0.17 -3.51 -8.07
C ASP A 158 1.49 -2.94 -8.66
N ASP A 159 2.35 -2.35 -7.82
CA ASP A 159 3.65 -1.78 -8.22
C ASP A 159 4.85 -2.68 -7.85
N ALA A 160 4.65 -4.00 -7.93
CA ALA A 160 5.69 -4.97 -7.55
C ALA A 160 6.96 -4.89 -8.40
N CYS A 161 6.88 -4.44 -9.66
CA CYS A 161 8.06 -4.33 -10.52
C CYS A 161 9.02 -3.22 -10.07
N ASP A 162 8.49 -2.07 -9.65
CA ASP A 162 9.31 -0.96 -9.16
C ASP A 162 9.85 -1.25 -7.76
N LEU A 163 9.05 -1.92 -6.91
CA LEU A 163 9.52 -2.46 -5.64
C LEU A 163 10.67 -3.46 -5.84
N LEU A 164 10.52 -4.42 -6.75
CA LEU A 164 11.56 -5.40 -7.05
C LEU A 164 12.82 -4.72 -7.59
N ARG A 165 12.68 -3.74 -8.49
CA ARG A 165 13.82 -2.94 -8.99
C ARG A 165 14.52 -2.21 -7.85
N HIS A 166 13.76 -1.62 -6.93
CA HIS A 166 14.31 -0.96 -5.75
C HIS A 166 15.11 -1.94 -4.88
N ILE A 167 14.52 -3.10 -4.52
CA ILE A 167 15.19 -4.13 -3.71
C ILE A 167 16.52 -4.55 -4.34
N VAL A 168 16.51 -4.91 -5.62
CA VAL A 168 17.74 -5.34 -6.32
C VAL A 168 18.79 -4.24 -6.39
N THR A 169 18.37 -2.98 -6.52
CA THR A 169 19.29 -1.84 -6.57
C THR A 169 19.90 -1.54 -5.21
N GLN A 170 19.16 -1.74 -4.11
CA GLN A 170 19.64 -1.52 -2.75
C GLN A 170 20.51 -2.68 -2.26
N ASP A 171 20.04 -3.92 -2.41
CA ASP A 171 20.74 -5.13 -1.98
C ASP A 171 20.45 -6.31 -2.94
N PRO A 172 21.38 -6.62 -3.86
CA PRO A 172 21.25 -7.76 -4.77
C PRO A 172 21.22 -9.13 -4.08
N ASN A 173 21.63 -9.21 -2.80
CA ASN A 173 21.63 -10.45 -2.02
C ASN A 173 20.48 -10.50 -1.01
N SER A 174 19.52 -9.58 -1.12
CA SER A 174 18.38 -9.51 -0.21
C SER A 174 17.67 -10.86 -0.09
N SER A 175 17.33 -11.23 1.15
CA SER A 175 16.56 -12.45 1.44
C SER A 175 15.22 -12.51 0.69
N TRP A 176 14.65 -11.36 0.34
CA TRP A 176 13.44 -11.27 -0.48
C TRP A 176 13.64 -11.87 -1.88
N LEU A 177 14.81 -11.71 -2.48
CA LEU A 177 15.10 -12.21 -3.83
C LEU A 177 15.32 -13.73 -3.87
N GLN A 178 15.64 -14.33 -2.72
CA GLN A 178 15.92 -15.77 -2.61
C GLN A 178 14.64 -16.59 -2.44
N ASN A 179 13.73 -16.11 -1.58
CA ASN A 179 12.62 -16.92 -1.07
C ASN A 179 11.24 -16.41 -1.46
N THR A 180 11.13 -15.21 -2.05
CA THR A 180 9.85 -14.58 -2.36
C THR A 180 9.79 -14.12 -3.81
N LYS A 181 8.69 -14.45 -4.48
CA LYS A 181 8.37 -13.98 -5.83
C LYS A 181 7.37 -12.83 -5.75
N PHE A 182 7.64 -11.76 -6.48
CA PHE A 182 6.77 -10.59 -6.56
C PHE A 182 5.96 -10.66 -7.84
N ILE A 183 4.64 -10.50 -7.76
CA ILE A 183 3.74 -10.50 -8.92
C ILE A 183 2.88 -9.22 -8.93
N VAL A 184 2.62 -8.71 -10.13
CA VAL A 184 1.72 -7.56 -10.34
C VAL A 184 0.32 -8.02 -10.72
N ASP A 185 -0.67 -7.14 -10.65
CA ASP A 185 -1.99 -7.44 -11.20
C ASP A 185 -1.94 -7.54 -12.74
N ALA A 186 -3.00 -8.11 -13.32
CA ALA A 186 -3.05 -8.34 -14.77
C ALA A 186 -3.14 -7.05 -15.59
N TRP A 187 -3.81 -6.01 -15.07
CA TRP A 187 -3.94 -4.74 -15.76
C TRP A 187 -2.59 -4.02 -15.82
N HIS A 188 -1.88 -3.95 -14.69
CA HIS A 188 -0.52 -3.44 -14.63
C HIS A 188 0.41 -4.23 -15.57
N TYR A 189 0.37 -5.57 -15.52
CA TYR A 189 1.18 -6.41 -16.39
C TYR A 189 0.92 -6.13 -17.88
N ILE A 190 -0.35 -6.02 -18.30
CA ILE A 190 -0.71 -5.72 -19.70
C ILE A 190 -0.09 -4.39 -20.15
N GLY A 191 -0.09 -3.37 -19.30
CA GLY A 191 0.48 -2.06 -19.58
C GLY A 191 2.01 -2.06 -19.66
N HIS A 192 2.69 -2.83 -18.80
CA HIS A 192 4.15 -2.79 -18.66
C HIS A 192 4.90 -3.89 -19.41
N GLN A 193 4.28 -5.02 -19.75
CA GLN A 193 4.98 -6.18 -20.36
C GLN A 193 5.74 -5.85 -21.67
N ALA A 194 5.30 -4.82 -22.41
CA ALA A 194 5.90 -4.43 -23.68
C ALA A 194 7.16 -3.56 -23.50
N THR A 195 7.23 -2.79 -22.41
CA THR A 195 8.26 -1.76 -22.18
C THR A 195 9.21 -2.13 -21.05
N ASP A 196 8.74 -2.89 -20.06
CA ASP A 196 9.51 -3.29 -18.89
C ASP A 196 9.83 -4.80 -18.91
N ILE A 197 11.09 -5.08 -19.23
CA ILE A 197 11.63 -6.44 -19.24
C ILE A 197 11.59 -7.07 -17.84
N LEU A 198 11.80 -6.28 -16.78
CA LEU A 198 11.76 -6.79 -15.41
C LEU A 198 10.33 -7.22 -15.07
N CYS A 199 9.34 -6.37 -15.30
CA CYS A 199 7.93 -6.73 -15.09
C CYS A 199 7.54 -7.98 -15.89
N ARG A 200 7.91 -8.05 -17.18
CA ARG A 200 7.65 -9.22 -18.04
C ARG A 200 8.28 -10.52 -17.49
N LEU A 201 9.54 -10.45 -17.06
CA LEU A 201 10.33 -11.61 -16.69
C LEU A 201 10.20 -12.01 -15.21
N TRP A 202 9.74 -11.13 -14.33
CA TRP A 202 9.78 -11.36 -12.90
C TRP A 202 8.44 -11.20 -12.20
N CYS A 203 7.53 -10.39 -12.75
CA CYS A 203 6.28 -10.02 -12.09
C CYS A 203 5.01 -10.54 -12.78
N ASN A 204 5.14 -11.43 -13.77
CA ASN A 204 3.98 -11.98 -14.50
C ASN A 204 3.02 -12.76 -13.56
N PRO A 205 1.75 -12.36 -13.45
CA PRO A 205 0.78 -13.03 -12.57
C PRO A 205 0.23 -14.37 -13.06
N ALA A 206 0.39 -14.71 -14.34
CA ALA A 206 -0.24 -15.88 -14.94
C ALA A 206 0.63 -16.49 -16.04
N ARG A 207 1.70 -17.18 -15.64
CA ARG A 207 2.61 -17.86 -16.59
C ARG A 207 2.02 -19.15 -17.12
N THR A 208 1.35 -19.08 -18.27
CA THR A 208 0.78 -20.23 -18.99
C THR A 208 1.84 -21.20 -19.53
N ASN A 209 3.11 -20.82 -19.54
CA ASN A 209 4.23 -21.69 -19.97
C ASN A 209 4.68 -22.71 -18.91
N ARG A 210 3.89 -22.96 -17.86
CA ARG A 210 4.17 -23.92 -16.76
C ARG A 210 5.43 -23.63 -15.92
N SER A 211 6.04 -22.45 -16.05
CA SER A 211 7.18 -22.05 -15.19
C SER A 211 6.77 -21.66 -13.77
N GLN A 212 5.47 -21.47 -13.53
CA GLN A 212 4.89 -21.20 -12.21
C GLN A 212 3.52 -21.92 -12.10
N PRO A 213 3.52 -23.26 -12.01
CA PRO A 213 2.27 -24.03 -11.92
C PRO A 213 1.47 -23.69 -10.66
N ASP A 214 2.15 -23.24 -9.60
CA ASP A 214 1.54 -22.98 -8.30
C ASP A 214 0.54 -21.82 -8.27
N LEU A 215 0.58 -20.94 -9.27
CA LEU A 215 -0.34 -19.81 -9.39
C LEU A 215 -1.59 -20.13 -10.22
N ILE A 216 -1.65 -21.35 -10.78
CA ILE A 216 -2.61 -21.72 -11.81
C ILE A 216 -3.23 -23.08 -11.48
N LEU A 217 -4.55 -23.15 -11.44
CA LEU A 217 -5.31 -24.39 -11.37
C LEU A 217 -5.87 -24.72 -12.76
N THR A 218 -5.94 -26.01 -13.10
CA THR A 218 -6.64 -26.46 -14.31
C THR A 218 -7.96 -27.07 -13.89
N GLU A 219 -9.05 -26.41 -14.25
CA GLU A 219 -10.42 -26.88 -14.03
C GLU A 219 -10.98 -27.44 -15.33
N VAL A 220 -11.76 -28.51 -15.24
CA VAL A 220 -12.46 -29.08 -16.40
C VAL A 220 -13.92 -28.70 -16.24
N ASP A 221 -14.47 -28.00 -17.23
CA ASP A 221 -15.89 -27.61 -17.22
C ASP A 221 -16.82 -28.82 -17.46
N GLU A 222 -18.12 -28.58 -17.33
CA GLU A 222 -19.16 -29.60 -17.59
C GLU A 222 -19.16 -30.11 -19.05
N GLU A 223 -18.56 -29.34 -19.97
CA GLU A 223 -18.41 -29.66 -21.39
C GLU A 223 -17.07 -30.38 -21.71
N ARG A 224 -16.28 -30.73 -20.69
CA ARG A 224 -14.94 -31.36 -20.79
C ARG A 224 -13.84 -30.50 -21.41
N ASN A 225 -14.00 -29.18 -21.46
CA ASN A 225 -12.93 -28.26 -21.80
C ASN A 225 -12.10 -27.94 -20.56
N SER A 226 -10.78 -27.96 -20.71
CA SER A 226 -9.85 -27.56 -19.66
C SER A 226 -9.67 -26.04 -19.66
N HIS A 227 -10.13 -25.37 -18.60
CA HIS A 227 -9.90 -23.96 -18.35
C HIS A 227 -8.85 -23.76 -17.26
N THR A 228 -8.07 -22.70 -17.42
CA THR A 228 -6.96 -22.36 -16.53
C THR A 228 -7.41 -21.23 -15.60
N THR A 229 -7.58 -21.51 -14.31
CA THR A 229 -8.01 -20.54 -13.29
C THR A 229 -6.83 -20.15 -12.38
N ARG A 230 -6.92 -19.02 -11.67
CA ARG A 230 -5.88 -18.62 -10.71
C ARG A 230 -6.00 -19.45 -9.44
N ALA A 231 -4.87 -19.91 -8.91
CA ALA A 231 -4.83 -20.69 -7.67
C ALA A 231 -5.13 -19.86 -6.41
N PHE A 232 -4.77 -18.57 -6.43
CA PHE A 232 -4.92 -17.67 -5.29
C PHE A 232 -5.86 -16.51 -5.60
N ASN A 233 -6.65 -16.13 -4.59
CA ASN A 233 -7.56 -15.00 -4.64
C ASN A 233 -6.81 -13.68 -4.39
N THR A 234 -6.42 -12.98 -5.45
CA THR A 234 -5.82 -11.64 -5.34
C THR A 234 -6.82 -10.55 -4.98
N GLU A 235 -8.12 -10.77 -5.25
CA GLU A 235 -9.21 -9.84 -4.93
C GLU A 235 -9.46 -9.68 -3.41
N THR A 236 -8.68 -10.38 -2.57
CA THR A 236 -8.77 -10.18 -1.12
C THR A 236 -8.37 -8.77 -0.69
N ALA A 237 -7.49 -8.11 -1.43
CA ALA A 237 -7.14 -6.71 -1.16
C ALA A 237 -8.37 -5.82 -1.29
N GLU A 238 -9.06 -5.93 -2.43
CA GLU A 238 -10.26 -5.15 -2.70
C GLU A 238 -11.39 -5.44 -1.70
N GLN A 239 -11.52 -6.70 -1.26
CA GLN A 239 -12.51 -7.04 -0.24
C GLN A 239 -12.20 -6.41 1.13
N LEU A 240 -10.93 -6.37 1.54
CA LEU A 240 -10.52 -5.69 2.78
C LEU A 240 -10.68 -4.17 2.63
N ASN A 241 -10.29 -3.60 1.50
CA ASN A 241 -10.46 -2.19 1.19
C ASN A 241 -11.92 -1.75 1.23
N ALA A 242 -12.81 -2.53 0.61
CA ALA A 242 -14.25 -2.29 0.62
C ALA A 242 -14.83 -2.37 2.04
N TRP A 243 -14.33 -3.29 2.87
CA TRP A 243 -14.69 -3.34 4.29
C TRP A 243 -14.26 -2.09 5.05
N LEU A 244 -13.02 -1.65 4.86
CA LEU A 244 -12.47 -0.45 5.52
C LEU A 244 -13.14 0.84 5.06
N GLU A 245 -13.58 0.92 3.80
CA GLU A 245 -14.26 2.08 3.23
C GLU A 245 -15.50 2.48 4.03
N GLY A 246 -16.25 1.50 4.55
CA GLY A 246 -17.42 1.75 5.40
C GLY A 246 -17.11 2.54 6.68
N PHE A 247 -15.83 2.61 7.09
CA PHE A 247 -15.37 3.28 8.30
C PHE A 247 -14.58 4.56 8.03
N GLU A 248 -14.33 4.94 6.77
CA GLU A 248 -13.51 6.10 6.39
C GLU A 248 -13.96 7.38 7.09
N ALA A 249 -15.27 7.65 7.11
CA ALA A 249 -15.83 8.87 7.70
C ALA A 249 -15.49 9.00 9.20
N HIS A 250 -15.48 7.89 9.94
CA HIS A 250 -15.14 7.87 11.37
C HIS A 250 -13.62 7.95 11.56
N LEU A 251 -12.87 7.12 10.84
CA LEU A 251 -11.43 7.03 10.91
C LEU A 251 -10.74 8.37 10.57
N SER A 252 -11.23 9.08 9.56
CA SER A 252 -10.66 10.37 9.15
C SER A 252 -10.69 11.45 10.24
N GLN A 253 -11.54 11.31 11.27
CA GLN A 253 -11.70 12.28 12.36
C GLN A 253 -11.06 11.82 13.69
N MET A 254 -10.56 10.59 13.75
CA MET A 254 -9.96 10.06 14.97
C MET A 254 -8.59 10.68 15.26
N THR A 255 -8.27 10.78 16.56
CA THR A 255 -6.91 11.05 17.00
C THR A 255 -5.98 9.95 16.48
N ASP A 256 -4.67 10.23 16.42
CA ASP A 256 -3.69 9.29 15.89
C ASP A 256 -3.72 7.92 16.59
N VAL A 257 -3.73 7.92 17.92
CA VAL A 257 -3.80 6.70 18.73
C VAL A 257 -5.12 5.97 18.54
N ASN A 258 -6.24 6.70 18.49
CA ASN A 258 -7.55 6.09 18.30
C ASN A 258 -7.70 5.49 16.90
N PHE A 259 -7.14 6.14 15.87
CA PHE A 259 -7.11 5.61 14.52
C PHE A 259 -6.37 4.26 14.51
N ASP A 260 -5.16 4.22 15.08
CA ASP A 260 -4.34 3.00 15.09
C ASP A 260 -5.04 1.85 15.80
N PHE A 261 -5.55 2.14 17.01
CA PHE A 261 -6.33 1.18 17.79
C PHE A 261 -7.55 0.68 17.01
N PHE A 262 -8.31 1.58 16.38
CA PHE A 262 -9.52 1.22 15.67
C PHE A 262 -9.23 0.36 14.43
N ILE A 263 -8.19 0.66 13.65
CA ILE A 263 -7.78 -0.20 12.53
C ILE A 263 -7.41 -1.61 13.02
N HIS A 264 -6.68 -1.73 14.13
CA HIS A 264 -6.37 -3.04 14.71
C HIS A 264 -7.63 -3.81 15.10
N VAL A 265 -8.63 -3.15 15.68
CA VAL A 265 -9.94 -3.77 15.99
C VAL A 265 -10.67 -4.18 14.71
N LEU A 266 -10.68 -3.35 13.66
CA LEU A 266 -11.30 -3.68 12.39
C LEU A 266 -10.64 -4.92 11.74
N PHE A 267 -9.32 -5.05 11.83
CA PHE A 267 -8.58 -6.20 11.32
C PHE A 267 -8.94 -7.48 12.10
N LEU A 268 -9.04 -7.39 13.43
CA LEU A 268 -9.47 -8.51 14.27
C LEU A 268 -10.88 -8.96 13.89
N LEU A 269 -11.84 -8.04 13.84
CA LEU A 269 -13.23 -8.36 13.50
C LEU A 269 -13.37 -8.91 12.07
N PHE A 270 -12.61 -8.37 11.12
CA PHE A 270 -12.60 -8.90 9.75
C PHE A 270 -12.07 -10.33 9.69
N THR A 271 -11.05 -10.64 10.51
CA THR A 271 -10.51 -11.99 10.66
C THR A 271 -11.57 -12.95 11.19
N GLU A 272 -12.21 -12.61 12.31
CA GLU A 272 -13.27 -13.44 12.91
C GLU A 272 -14.43 -13.69 11.93
N LEU A 273 -14.86 -12.66 11.19
CA LEU A 273 -15.90 -12.79 10.16
C LEU A 273 -15.45 -13.69 9.02
N THR A 274 -14.19 -13.62 8.63
CA THR A 274 -13.60 -14.44 7.57
C THR A 274 -13.51 -15.90 7.99
N GLU A 275 -12.99 -16.17 9.18
CA GLU A 275 -12.91 -17.53 9.75
C GLU A 275 -14.30 -18.16 9.85
N ASN A 276 -15.28 -17.42 10.36
CA ASN A 276 -16.66 -17.89 10.42
C ASN A 276 -17.27 -18.20 9.05
N ARG A 277 -16.89 -17.47 7.99
CA ARG A 277 -17.33 -17.75 6.61
C ARG A 277 -16.64 -18.99 6.04
N ILE A 278 -15.36 -19.19 6.34
CA ILE A 278 -14.58 -20.35 5.90
C ILE A 278 -15.15 -21.61 6.56
N SER A 279 -15.37 -21.59 7.88
CA SER A 279 -15.91 -22.72 8.65
C SER A 279 -17.32 -23.13 8.25
N LYS A 280 -18.10 -22.24 7.60
CA LYS A 280 -19.43 -22.57 7.07
C LYS A 280 -19.41 -23.16 5.66
N LYS A 281 -18.30 -23.00 4.93
CA LYS A 281 -18.12 -23.50 3.56
C LYS A 281 -17.38 -24.84 3.50
N GLY A 282 -16.62 -25.18 4.55
CA GLY A 282 -16.06 -26.52 4.76
C GLY A 282 -17.07 -27.47 5.37
#